data_AF-A0A6L7QI84-F1
#
_entry.id   AF-A0A6L7QI84-F1
#
_cell.length_a   1.000
_cell.length_b   1.000
_cell.length_c   1.000
_cell.angle_alpha   90.00
_cell.angle_beta   90.00
_cell.angle_gamma   90.00
#
_symmetry.space_group_name_H-M   'P 1'
#
loop_
_entity.id
_entity.type
_entity.pdbx_description
1 polymer ?
#
loop_
_entity_poly.entity_id
_entity_poly.type
_entity_poly.pdbx_seq_one_letter_code
_entity_poly.pdbx_strand_id
1 'polypeptide(L)'
;MELVLLEEQQRRFFDDNGYLIVPGALTEREVEQLTTVCDRMIDEFGREADQYYIQRRPGIVQERAFHPLLTHSSTVPLVVQLLSPNIHLHTTAIIYKFPQDDAGEGARGWHRDIGMTEDLGHERIVRAGIKVGYCLTDFPAPLP
;
A
#
# COMPACT_ATOMS: atom_id res chain seq x y z
N MET A 1 4.76 3.59 -22.91
CA MET A 1 4.96 3.43 -21.45
C MET A 1 6.22 4.18 -21.11
N GLU A 2 6.11 5.27 -20.36
CA GLU A 2 7.27 5.99 -19.86
C GLU A 2 7.84 5.18 -18.68
N LEU A 3 9.11 4.81 -18.76
CA LEU A 3 9.73 3.95 -17.77
C LEU A 3 10.40 4.82 -16.71
N VAL A 4 9.89 4.76 -15.48
CA VAL A 4 10.54 5.39 -14.34
C VAL A 4 11.76 4.58 -13.95
N LEU A 5 12.94 5.19 -14.04
CA LEU A 5 14.20 4.59 -13.62
C LEU A 5 14.38 4.76 -12.13
N LEU A 6 14.74 3.68 -11.44
CA LEU A 6 15.11 3.75 -10.04
C LEU A 6 16.52 4.35 -9.94
N GLU A 7 16.63 5.52 -9.31
CA GLU A 7 17.91 6.16 -9.10
C GLU A 7 18.74 5.41 -8.04
N GLU A 8 20.07 5.48 -8.14
CA GLU A 8 20.99 4.87 -7.18
C GLU A 8 20.74 5.36 -5.75
N GLN A 9 20.40 6.63 -5.57
CA GLN A 9 20.07 7.19 -4.25
C GLN A 9 18.77 6.60 -3.70
N GLN A 10 17.75 6.42 -4.54
CA GLN A 10 16.50 5.77 -4.16
C GLN A 10 16.71 4.30 -3.79
N ARG A 11 17.58 3.58 -4.54
CA ARG A 11 17.95 2.19 -4.24
C ARG A 11 18.60 2.08 -2.86
N ARG A 12 19.62 2.90 -2.59
CA ARG A 12 20.30 2.92 -1.28
C ARG A 12 19.32 3.26 -0.16
N PHE A 13 18.50 4.28 -0.34
CA PHE A 13 17.48 4.64 0.63
C PHE A 13 16.52 3.48 0.93
N PHE A 14 16.04 2.79 -0.11
CA PHE A 14 15.15 1.64 0.05
C PHE A 14 15.84 0.48 0.76
N ASP A 15 17.10 0.19 0.41
CA ASP A 15 17.88 -0.89 1.03
C ASP A 15 18.15 -0.61 2.52
N ASP A 16 18.41 0.64 2.89
CA ASP A 16 18.69 1.05 4.27
C ASP A 16 17.43 1.17 5.14
N ASN A 17 16.30 1.60 4.57
CA ASN A 17 15.09 1.98 5.33
C ASN A 17 13.90 1.03 5.12
N GLY A 18 13.93 0.19 4.08
CA GLY A 18 12.86 -0.76 3.75
C GLY A 18 11.62 -0.14 3.08
N TYR A 19 11.67 1.13 2.66
CA TYR A 19 10.57 1.81 1.95
C TYR A 19 11.07 2.86 0.95
N LEU A 20 10.18 3.28 0.06
CA LEU A 20 10.39 4.40 -0.87
C LEU A 20 9.08 5.19 -1.01
N ILE A 21 9.17 6.52 -0.95
CA ILE A 21 8.04 7.42 -1.19
C ILE A 21 8.08 7.87 -2.66
N VAL A 22 6.98 7.68 -3.38
CA VAL A 22 6.81 8.13 -4.76
C VAL A 22 5.77 9.27 -4.78
N PRO A 23 6.21 10.54 -4.71
CA PRO A 23 5.30 11.68 -4.70
C PRO A 23 4.59 11.81 -6.05
N GLY A 24 3.31 12.19 -6.03
CA GLY A 24 2.52 12.35 -7.24
C GLY A 24 2.34 11.05 -8.03
N ALA A 25 2.38 9.90 -7.36
CA ALA A 25 2.24 8.60 -8.01
C ALA A 25 0.91 8.44 -8.76
N LEU A 26 -0.15 9.11 -8.28
CA LEU A 26 -1.47 9.17 -8.91
C LEU A 26 -1.80 10.62 -9.28
N THR A 27 -2.56 10.80 -10.36
CA THR A 27 -3.19 12.07 -10.71
C THR A 27 -4.40 12.35 -9.82
N GLU A 28 -4.81 13.63 -9.72
CA GLU A 28 -6.02 14.03 -8.97
C GLU A 28 -7.27 13.27 -9.44
N ARG A 29 -7.39 13.05 -10.76
CA ARG A 29 -8.52 12.31 -11.34
C ARG A 29 -8.49 10.83 -10.94
N GLU A 30 -7.32 10.20 -10.91
CA GLU A 30 -7.18 8.82 -10.45
C GLU A 30 -7.54 8.71 -8.98
N VAL A 31 -7.10 9.66 -8.15
CA VAL A 31 -7.48 9.72 -6.73
C VAL A 31 -8.99 9.82 -6.60
N GLU A 32 -9.65 10.76 -7.25
CA GLU A 32 -11.12 10.94 -7.19
C GLU A 32 -11.89 9.67 -7.60
N GLN A 33 -11.48 9.05 -8.71
CA GLN A 33 -12.10 7.83 -9.23
C GLN A 33 -11.93 6.65 -8.29
N LEU A 34 -10.71 6.43 -7.79
CA LEU A 34 -10.40 5.35 -6.87
C LEU A 34 -11.08 5.54 -5.52
N THR A 35 -11.15 6.77 -5.01
CA THR A 35 -11.87 7.11 -3.77
C THR A 35 -13.34 6.78 -3.90
N THR A 36 -14.00 7.22 -4.98
CA THR A 36 -15.42 6.94 -5.23
C THR A 36 -15.72 5.44 -5.25
N VAL A 37 -14.85 4.64 -5.88
CA VAL A 37 -15.02 3.18 -5.93
C VAL A 37 -14.76 2.53 -4.58
N CYS A 38 -13.73 2.98 -3.85
CA CYS A 38 -13.44 2.50 -2.51
C CYS A 38 -14.59 2.80 -1.55
N ASP A 39 -15.14 4.02 -1.56
CA ASP A 39 -16.27 4.44 -0.71
C ASP A 39 -17.46 3.52 -0.94
N ARG A 40 -17.88 3.33 -2.21
CA ARG A 40 -18.97 2.40 -2.55
C ARG A 40 -18.71 0.98 -2.04
N MET A 41 -17.51 0.44 -2.26
CA MET A 41 -17.18 -0.93 -1.84
C MET A 41 -17.12 -1.10 -0.32
N ILE A 42 -16.79 -0.03 0.41
CA ILE A 42 -16.74 -0.02 1.88
C ILE A 42 -18.15 0.14 2.45
N ASP A 43 -18.99 1.00 1.87
CA ASP A 43 -20.39 1.15 2.25
C ASP A 43 -21.17 -0.17 2.09
N GLU A 44 -20.92 -0.91 1.00
CA GLU A 44 -21.48 -2.25 0.77
C GLU A 44 -21.08 -3.29 1.84
N PHE A 45 -19.99 -3.07 2.57
CA PHE A 45 -19.48 -4.02 3.57
C PHE A 45 -20.30 -4.01 4.87
N GLY A 46 -21.05 -2.93 5.15
CA GLY A 46 -21.87 -2.80 6.36
C GLY A 46 -21.05 -2.69 7.64
N ARG A 47 -20.52 -1.48 7.90
CA ARG A 47 -19.67 -1.19 9.07
C ARG A 47 -20.46 -1.16 10.39
N GLU A 48 -19.92 -1.77 11.44
CA GLU A 48 -20.45 -1.63 12.81
C GLU A 48 -20.09 -0.26 13.43
N ALA A 49 -20.88 0.23 14.39
CA ALA A 49 -20.71 1.58 14.93
C ALA A 49 -19.30 1.84 15.52
N ASP A 50 -18.72 0.84 16.18
CA ASP A 50 -17.40 0.84 16.82
C ASP A 50 -16.26 0.31 15.92
N GLN A 51 -16.55 0.03 14.65
CA GLN A 51 -15.53 -0.41 13.70
C GLN A 51 -14.79 0.81 13.11
N TYR A 52 -13.63 1.14 13.67
CA TYR A 52 -12.80 2.28 13.24
C TYR A 52 -11.76 1.94 12.16
N TYR A 53 -11.60 0.65 11.86
CA TYR A 53 -10.67 0.14 10.85
C TYR A 53 -11.35 -0.93 10.00
N ILE A 54 -11.24 -0.79 8.67
CA ILE A 54 -11.67 -1.80 7.72
C ILE A 54 -10.50 -2.16 6.82
N GLN A 55 -10.23 -3.46 6.69
CA GLN A 55 -9.38 -4.02 5.66
C GLN A 55 -10.21 -4.94 4.76
N ARG A 56 -10.60 -4.44 3.59
CA ARG A 56 -11.39 -5.21 2.61
C ARG A 56 -10.47 -5.79 1.55
N ARG A 57 -10.43 -7.12 1.41
CA ARG A 57 -9.62 -7.83 0.39
C ARG A 57 -10.43 -8.35 -0.81
N PRO A 58 -11.66 -8.90 -0.64
CA PRO A 58 -12.42 -9.44 -1.76
C PRO A 58 -12.77 -8.38 -2.82
N GLY A 59 -12.99 -8.76 -4.08
CA GLY A 59 -13.58 -7.89 -5.09
C GLY A 59 -12.63 -6.89 -5.77
N ILE A 60 -11.43 -6.61 -5.23
CA ILE A 60 -10.52 -5.60 -5.80
C ILE A 60 -10.03 -6.01 -7.19
N VAL A 61 -9.68 -7.29 -7.38
CA VAL A 61 -9.20 -7.78 -8.70
C VAL A 61 -10.34 -7.82 -9.72
N GLN A 62 -11.58 -8.01 -9.27
CA GLN A 62 -12.78 -8.05 -10.11
C GLN A 62 -13.23 -6.65 -10.55
N GLU A 63 -12.98 -5.65 -9.72
CA GLU A 63 -13.33 -4.25 -9.98
C GLU A 63 -12.34 -3.61 -10.95
N ARG A 64 -12.83 -3.25 -12.14
CA ARG A 64 -12.00 -2.78 -13.26
C ARG A 64 -11.30 -1.46 -12.97
N ALA A 65 -11.86 -0.63 -12.10
CA ALA A 65 -11.27 0.63 -11.71
C ALA A 65 -9.86 0.48 -11.11
N PHE A 66 -9.54 -0.67 -10.50
CA PHE A 66 -8.21 -0.92 -9.93
C PHE A 66 -7.21 -1.53 -10.91
N HIS A 67 -7.63 -1.99 -12.09
CA HIS A 67 -6.74 -2.65 -13.05
C HIS A 67 -5.55 -1.78 -13.47
N PRO A 68 -5.70 -0.46 -13.68
CA PRO A 68 -4.56 0.42 -13.98
C PRO A 68 -3.47 0.38 -12.92
N LEU A 69 -3.81 0.13 -11.64
CA LEU A 69 -2.83 0.06 -10.55
C LEU A 69 -1.89 -1.15 -10.67
N LEU A 70 -2.32 -2.21 -11.34
CA LEU A 70 -1.52 -3.43 -11.56
C LEU A 70 -0.35 -3.20 -12.53
N THR A 71 -0.44 -2.15 -13.34
CA THR A 71 0.53 -1.80 -14.38
C THR A 71 0.93 -0.33 -14.32
N HIS A 72 0.76 0.31 -13.16
CA HIS A 72 0.92 1.76 -13.03
C HIS A 72 2.37 2.18 -13.31
N SER A 73 2.57 3.11 -14.26
CA SER A 73 3.91 3.46 -14.76
C SER A 73 4.79 4.14 -13.71
N SER A 74 4.20 4.80 -12.71
CA SER A 74 4.95 5.47 -11.63
C SER A 74 5.52 4.50 -10.58
N THR A 75 5.02 3.25 -10.49
CA THR A 75 5.37 2.33 -9.39
C THR A 75 5.85 0.97 -9.87
N VAL A 76 5.21 0.37 -10.87
CA VAL A 76 5.52 -1.01 -11.31
C VAL A 76 6.95 -1.14 -11.85
N PRO A 77 7.49 -0.20 -12.66
CA PRO A 77 8.90 -0.25 -13.05
C PRO A 77 9.86 -0.22 -11.86
N LEU A 78 9.54 0.51 -10.79
CA LEU A 78 10.35 0.55 -9.58
C LEU A 78 10.32 -0.79 -8.85
N VAL A 79 9.14 -1.42 -8.73
CA VAL A 79 8.99 -2.76 -8.14
C VAL A 79 9.82 -3.79 -8.90
N VAL A 80 9.78 -3.78 -10.23
CA VAL A 80 10.58 -4.68 -11.08
C VAL A 80 12.08 -4.50 -10.84
N GLN A 81 12.55 -3.25 -10.75
CA GLN A 81 13.96 -2.92 -10.48
C GLN A 81 14.39 -3.25 -9.04
N LEU A 82 13.47 -3.22 -8.07
CA LEU A 82 13.74 -3.56 -6.67
C LEU A 82 13.60 -5.06 -6.34
N LEU A 83 12.79 -5.80 -7.10
CA LEU A 83 12.60 -7.25 -6.95
C LEU A 83 13.22 -8.02 -8.12
N SER A 84 12.42 -8.23 -9.16
CA SER A 84 12.77 -8.94 -10.38
C SER A 84 11.69 -8.65 -11.43
N PRO A 85 11.91 -8.96 -12.72
CA PRO A 85 10.86 -8.88 -13.74
C PRO A 85 9.78 -9.97 -13.61
N ASN A 86 10.01 -11.03 -12.84
CA ASN A 86 9.04 -12.10 -12.63
C ASN A 86 8.28 -11.85 -11.32
N ILE A 87 7.28 -10.96 -11.37
CA ILE A 87 6.42 -10.60 -10.24
C ILE A 87 5.00 -11.06 -10.46
N HIS A 88 4.34 -11.43 -9.35
CA HIS A 88 2.95 -11.88 -9.33
C HIS A 88 2.20 -11.09 -8.26
N LEU A 89 0.95 -10.74 -8.54
CA LEU A 89 0.09 -10.11 -7.55
C LEU A 89 -0.27 -11.15 -6.47
N HIS A 90 0.24 -10.96 -5.26
CA HIS A 90 0.00 -11.88 -4.15
C HIS A 90 -1.31 -11.55 -3.41
N THR A 91 -1.52 -10.29 -3.02
CA THR A 91 -2.68 -9.85 -2.24
C THR A 91 -3.01 -8.41 -2.54
N THR A 92 -4.30 -8.07 -2.44
CA THR A 92 -4.81 -6.69 -2.50
C THR A 92 -5.63 -6.39 -1.25
N ALA A 93 -5.68 -5.12 -0.86
CA ALA A 93 -6.53 -4.64 0.21
C ALA A 93 -6.88 -3.16 0.02
N ILE A 94 -8.12 -2.80 0.34
CA ILE A 94 -8.56 -1.43 0.63
C ILE A 94 -8.47 -1.28 2.14
N ILE A 95 -7.84 -0.21 2.60
CA ILE A 95 -7.67 0.10 4.02
C ILE A 95 -8.39 1.42 4.31
N TYR A 96 -9.44 1.37 5.12
CA TYR A 96 -10.18 2.55 5.60
C TYR A 96 -9.97 2.70 7.10
N LYS A 97 -9.76 3.95 7.50
CA LYS A 97 -9.68 4.36 8.91
C LYS A 97 -10.72 5.43 9.13
N PHE A 98 -11.55 5.24 10.14
CA PHE A 98 -12.57 6.19 10.56
C PHE A 98 -12.08 6.97 11.79
N PRO A 99 -12.62 8.17 12.05
CA PRO A 99 -12.35 8.89 13.28
C PRO A 99 -12.67 8.02 14.49
N GLN A 100 -11.73 7.93 15.42
CA GLN A 100 -11.84 7.19 16.66
C GLN A 100 -11.54 8.18 17.80
N ASP A 101 -12.36 8.18 18.86
CA ASP A 101 -12.03 8.92 20.09
C ASP A 101 -10.73 8.34 20.70
N ASP A 102 -9.97 9.11 21.48
CA ASP A 102 -8.68 8.73 22.12
C ASP A 102 -8.82 7.61 23.19
N ALA A 103 -9.56 6.56 22.90
CA ALA A 103 -9.77 5.40 23.73
C ALA A 103 -8.59 4.42 23.58
N GLY A 104 -7.50 4.73 24.29
CA GLY A 104 -6.41 3.81 24.61
C GLY A 104 -5.44 3.47 23.46
N GLU A 105 -4.30 2.89 23.82
CA GLU A 105 -3.29 2.40 22.88
C GLU A 105 -3.94 1.39 21.92
N GLY A 106 -4.36 1.87 20.75
CA GLY A 106 -4.87 1.01 19.69
C GLY A 106 -3.85 -0.09 19.34
N ALA A 107 -4.32 -1.16 18.71
CA ALA A 107 -3.52 -2.32 18.26
C ALA A 107 -2.51 -1.95 17.14
N ARG A 108 -1.67 -0.95 17.36
CA ARG A 108 -0.65 -0.43 16.45
C ARG A 108 0.71 -0.91 16.96
N GLY A 109 0.95 -2.19 16.78
CA GLY A 109 2.25 -2.80 17.09
C GLY A 109 3.21 -2.74 15.91
N TRP A 110 4.50 -2.68 16.21
CA TRP A 110 5.55 -2.98 15.24
C TRP A 110 5.38 -4.41 14.73
N HIS A 111 5.29 -4.58 13.42
CA HIS A 111 5.16 -5.89 12.79
C HIS A 111 5.78 -5.88 11.39
N ARG A 112 5.99 -7.09 10.85
CA ARG A 112 6.37 -7.32 9.46
C ARG A 112 5.21 -7.97 8.73
N ASP A 113 4.95 -7.48 7.52
CA ASP A 113 3.81 -7.90 6.73
C ASP A 113 3.94 -9.33 6.17
N ILE A 114 5.14 -9.69 5.74
CA ILE A 114 5.43 -11.03 5.24
C ILE A 114 6.05 -11.79 6.40
N GLY A 115 5.34 -12.81 6.88
CA GLY A 115 5.81 -13.72 7.92
C GLY A 115 6.96 -14.59 7.42
N MET A 116 8.17 -14.04 7.39
CA MET A 116 9.39 -14.78 7.11
C MET A 116 9.98 -15.31 8.41
N THR A 117 10.60 -16.47 8.33
CA THR A 117 11.23 -17.14 9.46
C THR A 117 12.36 -16.27 10.03
N GLU A 118 12.49 -16.23 11.36
CA GLU A 118 13.50 -15.41 12.05
C GLU A 118 14.87 -16.09 12.14
N ASP A 119 14.93 -17.38 11.82
CA ASP A 119 16.13 -18.22 11.84
C ASP A 119 17.24 -17.75 10.88
N LEU A 120 16.88 -17.02 9.81
CA LEU A 120 17.83 -16.39 8.90
C LEU A 120 18.43 -15.08 9.45
N GLY A 121 17.87 -14.52 10.52
CA GLY A 121 18.25 -13.21 11.06
C GLY A 121 17.90 -12.04 10.13
N HIS A 122 18.02 -10.80 10.61
CA HIS A 122 17.57 -9.63 9.85
C HIS A 122 18.40 -9.33 8.59
N GLU A 123 19.71 -9.54 8.66
CA GLU A 123 20.65 -9.20 7.57
C GLU A 123 20.56 -10.14 6.37
N ARG A 124 20.03 -11.35 6.54
CA ARG A 124 20.02 -12.40 5.50
C ARG A 124 18.63 -12.79 5.03
N ILE A 125 17.61 -12.05 5.44
CA ILE A 125 16.25 -12.26 4.95
C ILE A 125 16.16 -11.79 3.49
N VAL A 126 15.68 -12.69 2.62
CA VAL A 126 15.44 -12.34 1.23
C VAL A 126 14.27 -11.37 1.11
N ARG A 127 14.35 -10.44 0.15
CA ARG A 127 13.22 -9.58 -0.22
C ARG A 127 12.17 -10.40 -0.98
N ALA A 128 11.26 -11.03 -0.24
CA ALA A 128 10.26 -11.94 -0.80
C ALA A 128 9.09 -11.22 -1.50
N GLY A 129 8.86 -9.93 -1.20
CA GLY A 129 7.80 -9.16 -1.83
C GLY A 129 7.87 -7.67 -1.47
N ILE A 130 7.14 -6.87 -2.24
CA ILE A 130 6.97 -5.43 -2.04
C ILE A 130 5.47 -5.13 -2.08
N LYS A 131 5.02 -4.26 -1.18
CA LYS A 131 3.68 -3.69 -1.22
C LYS A 131 3.75 -2.29 -1.83
N VAL A 132 2.83 -1.99 -2.74
CA VAL A 132 2.60 -0.64 -3.23
C VAL A 132 1.34 -0.12 -2.56
N GLY A 133 1.49 0.89 -1.70
CA GLY A 133 0.38 1.56 -1.03
C GLY A 133 0.08 2.88 -1.73
N TYR A 134 -1.12 3.02 -2.29
CA TYR A 134 -1.60 4.29 -2.84
C TYR A 134 -2.42 5.04 -1.78
N CYS A 135 -2.02 6.27 -1.51
CA CYS A 135 -2.69 7.16 -0.58
C CYS A 135 -3.80 7.91 -1.34
N LEU A 136 -5.06 7.68 -0.99
CA LEU A 136 -6.21 8.33 -1.64
C LEU A 136 -6.73 9.56 -0.87
N THR A 137 -6.26 9.73 0.36
CA THR A 137 -6.54 10.88 1.22
C THR A 137 -5.27 11.34 1.89
N ASP A 138 -5.27 12.58 2.35
CA ASP A 138 -4.13 13.14 3.08
C ASP A 138 -3.97 12.49 4.45
N PHE A 139 -2.71 12.33 4.86
CA PHE A 139 -2.34 11.90 6.20
C PHE A 139 -1.89 13.14 6.99
N PRO A 140 -2.77 13.79 7.76
CA PRO A 140 -2.36 14.90 8.59
C PRO A 140 -1.31 14.41 9.60
N ALA A 141 -0.33 15.27 9.90
CA ALA A 141 0.56 15.03 11.03
C ALA A 141 -0.27 14.84 12.31
N PRO A 142 0.19 14.03 13.28
CA PRO A 142 -0.41 14.00 14.60
C PRO A 142 -0.55 15.44 15.11
N LEU A 143 -1.70 15.77 15.69
CA LEU A 143 -1.85 17.05 16.37
C LEU A 143 -0.81 17.11 17.51
N PRO A 144 -0.11 18.24 17.70
CA PRO A 144 0.93 18.39 18.71
C PRO A 144 0.40 18.23 20.13
#